data_AF-A0A3B9APH4-F1
#
_entry.id   AF-A0A3B9APH4-F1
#
_cell.length_a   1.000
_cell.length_b   1.000
_cell.length_c   1.000
_cell.angle_alpha   90.00
_cell.angle_beta   90.00
_cell.angle_gamma   90.00
#
_symmetry.space_group_name_H-M   'P 1'
#
loop_
_entity.id
_entity.type
_entity.pdbx_description
1 polymer ?
#
loop_
_entity_poly.entity_id
_entity_poly.type
_entity_poly.pdbx_seq_one_letter_code
_entity_poly.pdbx_strand_id
1 'polypeptide(L)'
;LVEAAAGGYFPLSFGTCAIYAGGGIGRARNDYGIQRIAKINHNRWFVQPSFTFKNDWFRIGMGMRLILINFPSGNIDYRIEPEDIAVIQGLENDSPFIFPEFGGNMGIRINPVTISAHLVVLPAPRALEYNFDGSNFGVGLSLDLHELGKKQKKAGGKTKD
;
A
#
# COMPACT_ATOMS: atom_id res chain seq x y z
N LEU A 1 -8.29 4.70 4.89
CA LEU A 1 -8.21 4.31 3.46
C LEU A 1 -8.67 2.86 3.36
N VAL A 2 -9.56 2.57 2.42
CA VAL A 2 -9.93 1.19 2.06
C VAL A 2 -9.49 0.96 0.62
N GLU A 3 -8.65 -0.06 0.42
CA GLU A 3 -8.10 -0.43 -0.89
C GLU A 3 -8.40 -1.90 -1.17
N ALA A 4 -8.67 -2.20 -2.43
CA ALA A 4 -8.76 -3.56 -2.95
C ALA A 4 -7.88 -3.68 -4.19
N ALA A 5 -7.27 -4.84 -4.37
CA ALA A 5 -6.39 -5.11 -5.49
C ALA A 5 -6.49 -6.57 -5.92
N ALA A 6 -6.30 -6.79 -7.21
CA ALA A 6 -6.20 -8.10 -7.82
C ALA A 6 -4.98 -8.13 -8.75
N GLY A 7 -4.45 -9.33 -8.99
CA GLY A 7 -3.27 -9.46 -9.83
C GLY A 7 -2.96 -10.89 -10.20
N GLY A 8 -2.13 -11.02 -11.22
CA GLY A 8 -1.56 -12.29 -11.65
C GLY A 8 -0.10 -12.39 -11.20
N TYR A 9 0.36 -13.62 -10.99
CA TYR A 9 1.77 -13.89 -10.71
C TYR A 9 2.29 -15.06 -11.54
N PHE A 10 3.58 -15.01 -11.82
CA PHE A 10 4.34 -16.06 -12.47
C PHE A 10 5.37 -16.62 -11.48
N PRO A 11 5.29 -17.92 -11.13
CA PRO A 11 6.26 -18.54 -10.23
C PRO A 11 7.59 -18.79 -10.94
N LEU A 12 8.68 -18.51 -10.23
CA LEU A 12 10.05 -18.81 -10.63
C LEU A 12 10.68 -19.73 -9.59
N SER A 13 11.77 -20.44 -9.95
CA SER A 13 12.47 -21.34 -9.02
C SER A 13 12.97 -20.64 -7.76
N PHE A 14 13.27 -19.34 -7.85
CA PHE A 14 13.79 -18.51 -6.78
C PHE A 14 12.78 -17.47 -6.24
N GLY A 15 11.55 -17.41 -6.77
CA GLY A 15 10.65 -16.32 -6.44
C GLY A 15 9.36 -16.26 -7.24
N THR A 16 8.78 -15.06 -7.34
CA THR A 16 7.58 -14.77 -8.13
C THR A 16 7.68 -13.36 -8.72
N CYS A 17 7.39 -13.24 -10.01
CA CYS A 17 7.05 -11.95 -10.62
C CYS A 17 5.54 -11.78 -10.56
N ALA A 18 5.03 -10.60 -10.25
CA ALA A 18 3.61 -10.35 -10.19
C ALA A 18 3.26 -8.94 -10.68
N ILE A 19 2.08 -8.81 -11.26
CA ILE A 19 1.48 -7.52 -11.59
C ILE A 19 0.13 -7.42 -10.88
N TYR A 20 -0.04 -6.36 -10.11
CA TYR A 20 -1.26 -6.05 -9.41
C TYR A 20 -1.86 -4.76 -9.96
N ALA A 21 -3.18 -4.70 -10.04
CA ALA A 21 -3.91 -3.47 -10.23
C ALA A 21 -4.96 -3.35 -9.13
N GLY A 22 -5.20 -2.14 -8.68
CA GLY A 22 -6.12 -1.93 -7.57
C GLY A 22 -6.61 -0.50 -7.51
N GLY A 23 -7.56 -0.30 -6.61
CA GLY A 23 -8.10 1.01 -6.32
C GLY A 23 -8.66 1.08 -4.91
N GLY A 24 -8.84 2.31 -4.45
CA GLY A 24 -9.35 2.55 -3.12
C GLY A 24 -9.92 3.94 -2.96
N ILE A 25 -10.64 4.10 -1.87
CA ILE A 25 -11.22 5.36 -1.45
C ILE A 25 -10.80 5.64 -0.01
N GLY A 26 -10.56 6.91 0.27
CA GLY A 26 -10.15 7.33 1.59
C GLY A 26 -10.60 8.74 1.91
N ARG A 27 -10.45 9.08 3.18
CA ARG A 27 -10.68 10.42 3.70
C ARG A 27 -9.50 10.75 4.61
N ALA A 28 -8.84 11.86 4.33
CA ALA A 28 -7.87 12.46 5.24
C ALA A 28 -8.58 13.52 6.08
N ARG A 29 -8.16 13.65 7.34
CA ARG A 29 -8.69 14.63 8.29
C ARG A 29 -7.50 15.29 8.97
N ASN A 30 -7.44 16.61 8.89
CA ASN A 30 -6.49 17.44 9.61
C ASN A 30 -7.24 18.22 10.68
N ASP A 31 -6.75 18.17 11.92
CA ASP A 31 -7.32 18.88 13.07
C ASP A 31 -6.39 20.03 13.47
N TYR A 32 -6.92 21.26 13.46
CA TYR A 32 -6.19 22.51 13.74
C TYR A 32 -6.57 23.08 15.13
N GLY A 33 -6.83 22.22 16.11
CA GLY A 33 -7.29 22.62 17.45
C GLY A 33 -8.81 22.57 17.63
N ILE A 34 -9.38 23.47 18.44
CA ILE A 34 -10.80 23.39 18.85
C ILE A 34 -11.72 23.68 17.65
N GLN A 35 -12.35 22.62 17.12
CA GLN A 35 -13.37 22.66 16.06
C GLN A 35 -12.92 23.20 14.69
N ARG A 36 -11.62 23.41 14.44
CA ARG A 36 -11.08 23.72 13.12
C ARG A 36 -10.63 22.44 12.44
N ILE A 37 -11.39 21.96 11.47
CA ILE A 37 -11.17 20.65 10.85
C ILE A 37 -11.21 20.80 9.34
N ALA A 38 -10.19 20.26 8.65
CA ALA A 38 -10.23 20.02 7.22
C ALA A 38 -10.43 18.52 6.97
N LYS A 39 -11.35 18.18 6.06
CA LYS A 39 -11.56 16.80 5.60
C LYS A 39 -11.46 16.77 4.10
N ILE A 40 -10.64 15.91 3.53
CA ILE A 40 -10.54 15.75 2.09
C ILE A 40 -10.77 14.29 1.71
N ASN A 41 -11.70 14.06 0.79
CA ASN A 41 -11.92 12.74 0.22
C ASN A 41 -10.93 12.52 -0.92
N HIS A 42 -10.47 11.29 -1.10
CA HIS A 42 -9.62 10.91 -2.22
C HIS A 42 -9.99 9.54 -2.76
N ASN A 43 -9.80 9.36 -4.05
CA ASN A 43 -9.82 8.08 -4.72
C ASN A 43 -8.46 7.82 -5.35
N ARG A 44 -8.01 6.58 -5.26
CA ARG A 44 -6.70 6.14 -5.72
C ARG A 44 -6.85 4.94 -6.63
N TRP A 45 -6.07 4.90 -7.70
CA TRP A 45 -5.88 3.75 -8.57
C TRP A 45 -4.40 3.47 -8.67
N PHE A 46 -4.03 2.21 -8.87
CA PHE A 46 -2.63 1.86 -9.06
C PHE A 46 -2.42 0.64 -9.95
N VAL A 47 -1.23 0.59 -10.54
CA VAL A 47 -0.65 -0.61 -11.15
C VAL A 47 0.72 -0.84 -10.51
N GLN A 48 0.98 -2.09 -10.11
CA GLN A 48 2.18 -2.46 -9.36
C GLN A 48 2.81 -3.73 -9.93
N PRO A 49 3.81 -3.61 -10.82
CA PRO A 49 4.77 -4.68 -11.00
C PRO A 49 5.56 -4.91 -9.71
N SER A 50 5.78 -6.18 -9.39
CA SER A 50 6.56 -6.57 -8.22
C SER A 50 7.31 -7.87 -8.46
N PHE A 51 8.40 -8.01 -7.73
CA PHE A 51 9.21 -9.19 -7.68
C PHE A 51 9.37 -9.60 -6.22
N THR A 52 9.22 -10.89 -5.94
CA THR A 52 9.42 -11.45 -4.59
C THR A 52 10.36 -12.63 -4.68
N PHE A 53 11.45 -12.60 -3.94
CA PHE A 53 12.29 -13.75 -3.64
C PHE A 53 11.79 -14.41 -2.35
N LYS A 54 11.78 -15.76 -2.32
CA LYS A 54 11.39 -16.50 -1.11
C LYS A 54 12.27 -17.73 -0.91
N ASN A 55 12.61 -18.03 0.34
CA ASN A 55 13.10 -19.34 0.76
C ASN A 55 12.27 -19.89 1.93
N ASP A 56 12.79 -20.86 2.68
CA ASP A 56 12.12 -21.45 3.82
C ASP A 56 12.05 -20.57 5.08
N TRP A 57 12.93 -19.58 5.21
CA TRP A 57 13.08 -18.73 6.40
C TRP A 57 12.77 -17.26 6.16
N PHE A 58 12.91 -16.75 4.94
CA PHE A 58 12.69 -15.35 4.62
C PHE A 58 11.99 -15.13 3.28
N ARG A 59 11.39 -13.95 3.17
CA ARG A 59 10.77 -13.39 1.97
C ARG A 59 11.27 -11.97 1.79
N ILE A 60 11.79 -11.65 0.62
CA ILE A 60 12.18 -10.28 0.25
C ILE A 60 11.41 -9.92 -1.01
N GLY A 61 10.84 -8.72 -1.05
CA GLY A 61 10.12 -8.23 -2.21
C GLY A 61 10.50 -6.81 -2.54
N MET A 62 10.35 -6.48 -3.81
CA MET A 62 10.43 -5.12 -4.32
C MET A 62 9.29 -4.90 -5.31
N GLY A 63 8.85 -3.67 -5.43
CA GLY A 63 7.83 -3.29 -6.39
C GLY A 63 7.92 -1.81 -6.72
N MET A 64 7.40 -1.48 -7.89
CA MET A 64 7.13 -0.11 -8.28
C MET A 64 5.62 0.00 -8.42
N ARG A 65 5.03 1.05 -7.87
CA ARG A 65 3.60 1.30 -7.95
C ARG A 65 3.40 2.63 -8.66
N LEU A 66 2.77 2.62 -9.83
CA LEU A 66 2.31 3.84 -10.48
C LEU A 66 0.90 4.13 -9.99
N ILE A 67 0.69 5.34 -9.46
CA ILE A 67 -0.54 5.72 -8.77
C ILE A 67 -1.16 6.88 -9.48
N LEU A 68 -2.48 6.80 -9.64
CA LEU A 68 -3.33 7.92 -10.00
C LEU A 68 -4.19 8.25 -8.79
N ILE A 69 -4.04 9.44 -8.22
CA ILE A 69 -4.82 9.91 -7.06
C ILE A 69 -5.62 11.15 -7.43
N ASN A 70 -6.86 11.21 -7.00
CA ASN A 70 -7.79 12.28 -7.28
C ASN A 70 -8.48 12.73 -6.00
N PHE A 71 -8.68 14.04 -5.85
CA PHE A 71 -9.30 14.67 -4.69
C PHE A 71 -10.62 15.34 -5.09
N PRO A 72 -11.73 14.59 -5.16
CA PRO A 72 -12.97 15.09 -5.75
C PRO A 72 -13.70 16.13 -4.89
N SER A 73 -13.46 16.15 -3.58
CA SER A 73 -14.07 17.12 -2.66
C SER A 73 -13.44 17.10 -1.28
N GLY A 74 -13.36 18.29 -0.69
CA GLY A 74 -13.04 18.54 0.70
C GLY A 74 -14.10 19.41 1.39
N ASN A 75 -14.12 19.33 2.72
CA ASN A 75 -14.86 20.22 3.59
C ASN A 75 -13.83 20.91 4.49
N ILE A 76 -13.69 22.22 4.32
CA ILE A 76 -12.64 23.03 4.93
C ILE A 76 -13.31 24.08 5.81
N ASP A 77 -12.86 24.18 7.06
CA ASP A 77 -13.22 25.29 7.92
C ASP A 77 -12.45 26.55 7.49
N TYR A 78 -13.15 27.66 7.23
CA TYR A 78 -12.55 28.92 6.79
C TYR A 78 -11.64 29.58 7.83
N ARG A 79 -11.65 29.09 9.08
CA ARG A 79 -10.82 29.59 10.20
C ARG A 79 -9.42 28.95 10.23
N ILE A 80 -9.10 28.11 9.26
CA ILE A 80 -7.77 27.51 9.06
C ILE A 80 -6.85 28.55 8.42
N GLU A 81 -5.55 28.38 8.64
CA GLU A 81 -4.49 29.21 8.10
C GLU A 81 -4.57 29.28 6.54
N PRO A 82 -4.47 30.47 5.92
CA PRO A 82 -4.68 30.62 4.46
C PRO A 82 -3.74 29.77 3.60
N GLU A 83 -2.53 29.49 4.07
CA GLU A 83 -1.54 28.65 3.38
C GLU A 83 -2.06 27.21 3.21
N ASP A 84 -2.66 26.64 4.24
CA ASP A 84 -3.23 25.29 4.20
C ASP A 84 -4.50 25.24 3.34
N ILE A 85 -5.32 26.30 3.36
CA ILE A 85 -6.47 26.42 2.47
C ILE A 85 -6.01 26.39 1.01
N ALA A 86 -4.93 27.10 0.67
CA ALA A 86 -4.38 27.13 -0.68
C ALA A 86 -3.87 25.74 -1.11
N VAL A 87 -3.21 24.99 -0.22
CA VAL A 87 -2.77 23.61 -0.51
C VAL A 87 -3.97 22.70 -0.78
N ILE A 88 -5.02 22.77 0.04
CA ILE A 88 -6.21 21.92 -0.14
C ILE A 88 -6.96 22.28 -1.42
N GLN A 89 -7.13 23.57 -1.72
CA GLN A 89 -7.72 24.01 -2.99
C GLN A 89 -6.87 23.58 -4.18
N GLY A 90 -5.54 23.63 -4.06
CA GLY A 90 -4.62 23.13 -5.06
C GLY A 90 -4.81 21.62 -5.29
N LEU A 91 -4.95 20.80 -4.22
CA LEU A 91 -5.24 19.37 -4.35
C LEU A 91 -6.51 19.10 -5.16
N GLU A 92 -7.57 19.88 -4.97
CA GLU A 92 -8.83 19.75 -5.71
C GLU A 92 -8.71 20.20 -7.17
N ASN A 93 -8.03 21.33 -7.42
CA ASN A 93 -7.93 21.94 -8.75
C ASN A 93 -6.92 21.24 -9.67
N ASP A 94 -5.80 20.78 -9.13
CA ASP A 94 -4.72 20.15 -9.89
C ASP A 94 -4.90 18.65 -10.09
N SER A 95 -5.91 18.06 -9.44
CA SER A 95 -6.24 16.65 -9.59
C SER A 95 -6.62 16.30 -11.04
N PRO A 96 -6.26 15.10 -11.53
CA PRO A 96 -5.61 14.02 -10.80
C PRO A 96 -4.07 14.10 -10.84
N PHE A 97 -3.43 13.55 -9.80
CA PHE A 97 -1.98 13.42 -9.71
C PHE A 97 -1.53 12.02 -10.10
N ILE A 98 -0.38 11.95 -10.77
CA ILE A 98 0.29 10.69 -11.10
C ILE A 98 1.63 10.64 -10.39
N PHE A 99 1.84 9.61 -9.58
CA PHE A 99 3.09 9.44 -8.84
C PHE A 99 3.66 8.03 -8.95
N PRO A 100 4.97 7.88 -9.14
CA PRO A 100 5.67 6.62 -8.93
C PRO A 100 6.01 6.45 -7.44
N GLU A 101 5.65 5.31 -6.86
CA GLU A 101 6.12 4.84 -5.56
C GLU A 101 7.07 3.65 -5.76
N PHE A 102 8.17 3.61 -5.02
CA PHE A 102 9.08 2.46 -4.97
C PHE A 102 8.98 1.82 -3.60
N GLY A 103 8.71 0.52 -3.57
CA GLY A 103 8.48 -0.23 -2.36
C GLY A 103 9.42 -1.41 -2.22
N GLY A 104 9.90 -1.64 -1.01
CA GLY A 104 10.59 -2.86 -0.60
C GLY A 104 9.85 -3.52 0.57
N ASN A 105 9.91 -4.84 0.65
CA ASN A 105 9.51 -5.57 1.84
C ASN A 105 10.53 -6.65 2.19
N MET A 106 10.67 -6.92 3.48
CA MET A 106 11.48 -8.01 4.00
C MET A 106 10.71 -8.65 5.15
N GLY A 107 10.63 -9.98 5.14
CA GLY A 107 9.87 -10.72 6.13
C GLY A 107 10.50 -12.04 6.53
N ILE A 108 10.21 -12.43 7.75
CA ILE A 108 10.57 -13.72 8.34
C ILE A 108 9.39 -14.66 8.16
N ARG A 109 9.67 -15.86 7.64
CA ARG A 109 8.68 -16.88 7.33
C ARG A 109 8.64 -17.93 8.43
N ILE A 110 7.49 -18.05 9.08
CA ILE A 110 7.18 -19.05 10.10
C ILE A 110 5.98 -19.86 9.60
N ASN A 111 6.24 -20.84 8.73
CA ASN A 111 5.21 -21.55 7.97
C ASN A 111 3.99 -21.98 8.81
N PRO A 112 2.76 -21.53 8.48
CA PRO A 112 2.32 -20.92 7.20
C PRO A 112 2.21 -19.38 7.22
N VAL A 113 2.79 -18.72 8.22
CA VAL A 113 2.66 -17.28 8.46
C VAL A 113 3.96 -16.56 8.08
N THR A 114 3.86 -15.35 7.53
CA THR A 114 5.02 -14.47 7.29
C THR A 114 4.77 -13.13 7.98
N ILE A 115 5.78 -12.65 8.71
CA ILE A 115 5.80 -11.31 9.30
C ILE A 115 6.75 -10.47 8.44
N SER A 116 6.27 -9.36 7.90
CA SER A 116 7.03 -8.52 6.96
C SER A 116 7.07 -7.07 7.43
N ALA A 117 8.23 -6.44 7.32
CA ALA A 117 8.36 -5.00 7.30
C ALA A 117 8.33 -4.51 5.84
N HIS A 118 7.74 -3.34 5.60
CA HIS A 118 7.72 -2.70 4.29
C HIS A 118 8.12 -1.24 4.40
N LEU A 119 8.81 -0.76 3.36
CA LEU A 119 9.21 0.62 3.17
C LEU A 119 8.77 1.04 1.78
N VAL A 120 8.10 2.19 1.68
CA VAL A 120 7.69 2.81 0.43
C VAL A 120 8.29 4.21 0.37
N VAL A 121 8.80 4.61 -0.80
CA VAL A 121 9.38 5.93 -1.05
C VAL A 121 8.69 6.54 -2.27
N LEU A 122 8.39 7.84 -2.18
CA LEU A 122 7.75 8.64 -3.20
C LEU A 122 8.74 9.70 -3.73
N PRO A 123 9.52 9.41 -4.77
CA PRO A 123 10.48 10.35 -5.34
C PRO A 123 9.80 11.33 -6.32
N ALA A 124 8.85 12.12 -5.84
CA ALA A 124 8.12 13.10 -6.66
C ALA A 124 8.22 14.50 -6.03
N PRO A 125 8.99 15.44 -6.61
CA PRO A 125 9.10 16.81 -6.10
C PRO A 125 7.74 17.51 -5.99
N ARG A 126 6.87 17.31 -6.99
CA ARG A 126 5.49 17.82 -6.98
C ARG A 126 4.68 17.29 -5.79
N ALA A 127 5.03 16.15 -5.22
CA ALA A 127 4.33 15.64 -4.05
C ALA A 127 4.66 16.46 -2.78
N LEU A 128 5.86 17.05 -2.71
CA LEU A 128 6.28 17.92 -1.60
C LEU A 128 5.53 19.26 -1.61
N GLU A 129 5.18 19.79 -2.78
CA GLU A 129 4.36 21.01 -2.92
C GLU A 129 3.00 20.89 -2.22
N TYR A 130 2.49 19.65 -2.12
CA TYR A 130 1.20 19.32 -1.52
C TYR A 130 1.30 18.63 -0.16
N ASN A 131 2.49 18.66 0.47
CA ASN A 131 2.76 18.03 1.76
C ASN A 131 2.45 16.52 1.80
N PHE A 132 2.64 15.79 0.70
CA PHE A 132 2.59 14.34 0.74
C PHE A 132 3.80 13.76 1.48
N ASP A 133 3.57 12.69 2.24
CA ASP A 133 4.64 11.94 2.87
C ASP A 133 5.57 11.36 1.81
N GLY A 134 6.86 11.70 1.87
CA GLY A 134 7.89 11.19 0.95
C GLY A 134 8.23 9.71 1.18
N SER A 135 7.84 9.14 2.32
CA SER A 135 8.04 7.73 2.62
C SER A 135 7.04 7.19 3.63
N ASN A 136 6.78 5.88 3.58
CA ASN A 136 5.94 5.18 4.52
C ASN A 136 6.62 3.90 4.98
N PHE A 137 6.56 3.61 6.28
CA PHE A 137 7.04 2.37 6.86
C PHE A 137 5.88 1.65 7.56
N GLY A 138 5.83 0.33 7.43
CA GLY A 138 4.86 -0.46 8.15
C GLY A 138 5.25 -1.91 8.33
N VAL A 139 4.41 -2.62 9.08
CA VAL A 139 4.53 -4.05 9.34
C VAL A 139 3.27 -4.77 8.89
N GLY A 140 3.41 -6.00 8.44
CA GLY A 140 2.31 -6.80 7.91
C GLY A 140 2.43 -8.27 8.28
N LEU A 141 1.28 -8.92 8.37
CA LEU A 141 1.16 -10.36 8.56
C LEU A 141 0.55 -10.96 7.29
N SER A 142 1.07 -12.09 6.83
CA SER A 142 0.52 -12.82 5.68
C SER A 142 0.33 -14.29 6.02
N LEU A 143 -0.74 -14.90 5.51
CA LEU A 143 -1.06 -16.31 5.71
C LEU A 143 -1.09 -17.04 4.37
N ASP A 144 -0.24 -18.07 4.24
CA ASP A 144 -0.16 -18.91 3.04
C ASP A 144 -1.17 -20.07 3.13
N LEU A 145 -2.37 -19.88 2.57
CA LEU A 145 -3.45 -20.88 2.63
C LEU A 145 -3.08 -22.24 2.01
N HIS A 146 -2.26 -22.25 0.96
CA HIS A 146 -1.80 -23.48 0.32
C HIS A 146 -0.94 -24.36 1.25
N GLU A 147 -0.17 -23.75 2.16
CA GLU A 147 0.68 -24.49 3.12
C GLU A 147 -0.14 -25.15 4.24
N LEU A 148 -1.33 -24.60 4.56
CA LEU A 148 -2.25 -25.24 5.50
C LEU A 148 -2.74 -26.60 4.98
N GLY A 149 -3.07 -26.69 3.70
CA GLY A 149 -3.53 -27.94 3.07
C GLY A 149 -2.45 -29.04 3.03
N LYS A 150 -1.17 -28.66 2.91
CA LYS A 150 -0.05 -29.62 2.97
C LYS A 150 0.16 -30.22 4.36
N LYS A 151 -0.02 -29.43 5.43
CA LYS A 151 0.09 -29.94 6.81
C LYS A 151 -1.00 -30.97 7.12
N GLN A 152 -2.24 -30.76 6.65
CA GLN A 152 -3.33 -31.73 6.82
C GLN A 152 -3.06 -33.05 6.10
N LYS A 153 -2.54 -33.03 4.85
CA LYS A 153 -2.18 -34.25 4.13
C LYS A 153 -1.03 -35.03 4.80
N LYS A 154 -0.05 -34.35 5.39
CA LYS A 154 1.03 -35.00 6.16
C LYS A 154 0.54 -35.58 7.49
N ALA A 155 -0.42 -34.93 8.15
CA ALA A 155 -1.00 -35.41 9.41
C ALA A 155 -1.96 -36.60 9.21
N GLY A 156 -2.71 -36.64 8.10
CA GLY A 156 -3.59 -37.77 7.75
C GLY A 156 -2.90 -38.97 7.09
N GLY A 157 -1.59 -38.87 6.79
CA GLY A 157 -0.81 -39.90 6.12
C GLY A 157 -0.09 -40.90 7.04
N LYS A 158 -0.31 -40.85 8.36
CA LYS A 158 0.22 -41.82 9.33
C LYS A 158 -0.91 -42.64 9.97
N THR A 159 -1.47 -43.57 9.21
CA THR A 159 -2.09 -44.78 9.76
C THR A 159 -2.18 -45.82 8.65
N LYS A 160 -1.21 -46.74 8.65
CA LYS A 160 -1.32 -48.17 8.30
C LYS A 160 0.10 -48.74 8.22
N ASP A 161 0.61 -49.15 9.38
CA ASP A 161 1.41 -50.36 9.51
C ASP A 161 0.55 -51.35 10.31
#